data_AF-A0A349K7F6-F1
#
_entry.id   AF-A0A349K7F6-F1
#
_cell.length_a   1.000
_cell.length_b   1.000
_cell.length_c   1.000
_cell.angle_alpha   90.00
_cell.angle_beta   90.00
_cell.angle_gamma   90.00
#
_symmetry.space_group_name_H-M   'P 1'
#
loop_
_entity.id
_entity.type
_entity.pdbx_description
1 polymer ?
#
loop_
_entity_poly.entity_id
_entity_poly.type
_entity_poly.pdbx_seq_one_letter_code
_entity_poly.pdbx_strand_id
1 'polypeptide(L)' 'NSLMGDPANEIPKVIYTTNAIESLNSVIRKSTRNRKIFPDDQSALKVVYLAIQEASKKWTMPIRNWKPA' A
#
# COMPACT_ATOMS: atom_id res chain seq x y z
N ASN A 1 -6.32 -0.10 35.13
CA ASN A 1 -5.68 -1.03 34.18
C ASN A 1 -6.75 -1.93 33.59
N SER A 2 -6.66 -2.20 32.29
CA SER A 2 -7.53 -3.07 31.47
C SER A 2 -8.86 -2.51 30.98
N LEU A 3 -8.79 -1.64 29.96
CA LEU A 3 -9.74 -1.61 28.83
C LEU A 3 -8.98 -1.75 27.50
N MET A 4 -7.92 -2.58 27.52
CA MET A 4 -7.05 -2.85 26.38
C MET A 4 -7.49 -4.17 25.76
N GLY A 5 -8.61 -4.17 25.05
CA GLY A 5 -9.13 -5.39 24.40
C GLY A 5 -10.46 -5.24 23.69
N ASP A 6 -10.88 -4.03 23.34
CA ASP A 6 -12.15 -3.83 22.64
C ASP A 6 -11.93 -3.92 21.11
N PRO A 7 -12.48 -4.94 20.40
CA PRO A 7 -12.27 -5.13 18.96
C PRO A 7 -12.75 -3.95 18.11
N ALA A 8 -13.62 -3.10 18.66
CA ALA A 8 -14.04 -1.85 18.03
C ALA A 8 -12.88 -0.87 17.76
N ASN A 9 -11.78 -0.96 18.52
CA ASN A 9 -10.59 -0.10 18.37
C ASN A 9 -9.51 -0.66 17.44
N GLU A 10 -9.65 -1.88 16.92
CA GLU A 10 -8.61 -2.48 16.06
C GLU A 10 -8.74 -2.06 14.58
N ILE A 11 -9.96 -1.95 14.06
CA ILE A 11 -10.21 -1.57 12.66
C ILE A 11 -9.75 -0.13 12.35
N PRO A 12 -10.11 0.90 13.15
CA PRO A 12 -9.66 2.26 12.87
C PRO A 12 -8.14 2.35 12.99
N LYS A 13 -7.56 1.68 13.98
CA LYS A 13 -6.10 1.63 14.18
C LYS A 13 -5.39 1.07 12.96
N VAL A 14 -5.87 -0.03 12.37
CA VAL A 14 -5.32 -0.58 11.13
C VAL A 14 -5.40 0.44 9.99
N ILE A 15 -6.49 1.19 9.84
CA ILE A 15 -6.64 2.21 8.79
C ILE A 15 -5.63 3.36 8.99
N TYR A 16 -5.48 3.86 10.21
CA TYR A 16 -4.61 5.02 10.49
C TYR A 16 -3.11 4.67 10.55
N THR A 17 -2.74 3.45 10.95
CA THR A 17 -1.33 3.03 10.98
C THR A 17 -0.87 2.42 9.66
N THR A 18 -1.78 1.78 8.93
CA THR A 18 -1.46 1.16 7.64
C THR A 18 -1.59 2.22 6.57
N ASN A 19 -0.53 3.01 6.45
CA ASN A 19 -0.39 4.03 5.44
C ASN A 19 -0.16 3.42 4.04
N ALA A 20 -1.09 2.56 3.61
CA ALA A 20 -1.00 1.79 2.39
C ALA A 20 -1.03 2.72 1.16
N ILE A 21 -1.84 3.78 1.23
CA ILE A 21 -2.01 4.74 0.14
C ILE A 21 -0.72 5.56 -0.07
N GLU A 22 -0.12 6.13 0.97
CA GLU A 22 1.12 6.89 0.79
C GLU A 22 2.30 5.98 0.45
N SER A 23 2.33 4.76 1.01
CA SER A 23 3.33 3.75 0.63
C SER A 23 3.27 3.41 -0.86
N LEU A 24 2.08 3.17 -1.39
CA LEU A 24 1.86 2.92 -2.83
C LEU A 24 2.25 4.14 -3.68
N ASN A 25 1.82 5.34 -3.27
CA ASN A 25 2.17 6.59 -3.94
C ASN A 25 3.68 6.83 -3.97
N SER A 26 4.40 6.47 -2.91
CA SER A 26 5.86 6.54 -2.84
C SER A 26 6.52 5.62 -3.87
N VAL A 27 6.04 4.39 -4.00
CA VAL A 27 6.53 3.43 -5.02
C VAL A 27 6.29 3.94 -6.43
N ILE A 28 5.07 4.44 -6.71
CA ILE A 28 4.72 4.99 -8.02
C ILE A 28 5.62 6.19 -8.35
N ARG A 29 5.76 7.16 -7.43
CA ARG A 29 6.65 8.32 -7.60
C ARG A 29 8.10 7.91 -7.83
N LYS A 30 8.59 6.89 -7.12
CA LYS A 30 9.96 6.37 -7.33
C LYS A 30 10.12 5.79 -8.74
N SER A 31 9.13 5.05 -9.22
CA SER A 31 9.16 4.41 -10.54
C SER A 31 9.12 5.41 -11.71
N THR A 32 8.45 6.56 -11.51
CA THR A 32 8.31 7.60 -12.53
C THR A 32 9.38 8.69 -12.44
N ARG A 33 10.07 8.84 -11.28
CA ARG A 33 11.10 9.89 -11.07
C ARG A 33 12.21 9.89 -12.14
N ASN A 34 12.62 8.72 -12.61
CA ASN A 34 13.69 8.58 -13.61
C ASN A 34 13.20 8.76 -15.06
N ARG A 35 11.88 8.77 -15.30
CA ARG A 35 11.27 8.89 -16.63
C ARG A 35 10.31 10.08 -16.65
N LYS A 36 10.85 11.26 -16.97
CA LYS A 36 10.08 12.51 -17.00
C LYS A 36 9.22 12.69 -18.27
N ILE A 37 9.56 11.99 -19.35
CA ILE A 37 8.85 12.07 -20.63
C ILE A 37 8.48 10.65 -21.04
N PHE A 38 7.22 10.45 -21.39
CA PHE A 38 6.71 9.21 -21.95
C PHE A 38 6.35 9.44 -23.42
N PRO A 39 6.62 8.47 -24.31
CA PRO A 39 6.31 8.60 -25.73
C PRO A 39 4.81 8.56 -26.03
N ASP A 40 4.02 7.91 -25.18
CA ASP A 40 2.57 7.77 -25.28
C ASP A 40 1.96 7.40 -23.91
N ASP A 41 0.64 7.51 -23.78
CA ASP A 41 -0.08 7.23 -22.53
C ASP A 41 -0.01 5.77 -22.09
N GLN A 42 0.03 4.81 -23.04
CA GLN A 42 0.13 3.39 -22.72
C GLN A 42 1.50 3.07 -22.10
N SER A 43 2.56 3.72 -22.59
CA SER A 43 3.90 3.62 -22.00
C SER A 43 3.92 4.11 -20.55
N ALA A 44 3.22 5.20 -20.22
CA ALA A 44 3.10 5.69 -18.85
C ALA A 44 2.32 4.71 -17.96
N LEU A 45 1.16 4.24 -18.45
CA LEU A 45 0.31 3.27 -17.74
C LEU A 45 1.06 1.96 -17.46
N LYS A 46 1.85 1.47 -18.42
CA LYS A 46 2.66 0.25 -18.26
C LYS A 46 3.68 0.38 -17.14
N VAL A 47 4.32 1.53 -16.98
CA VAL A 47 5.27 1.76 -15.88
C VAL A 47 4.56 1.73 -14.53
N VAL A 48 3.41 2.38 -14.42
CA VAL A 48 2.60 2.36 -13.18
C VAL A 48 2.15 0.94 -12.87
N TYR A 49 1.65 0.19 -13.86
CA TYR A 49 1.24 -1.20 -13.71
C TYR A 49 2.38 -2.08 -13.16
N LEU A 50 3.57 -2.00 -13.77
CA LEU A 50 4.73 -2.77 -13.33
C LEU A 50 5.18 -2.39 -11.91
N ALA A 51 5.13 -1.11 -11.56
CA ALA A 51 5.45 -0.64 -10.22
C ALA A 51 4.48 -1.19 -9.16
N ILE A 52 3.18 -1.23 -9.47
CA ILE A 52 2.15 -1.82 -8.60
C ILE A 52 2.37 -3.33 -8.47
N GLN A 53 2.67 -4.02 -9.57
CA GLN A 53 2.92 -5.46 -9.54
C GLN A 53 4.11 -5.80 -8.64
N GLU A 54 5.19 -5.03 -8.73
CA GLU A 54 6.38 -5.20 -7.90
C GLU A 54 6.12 -4.86 -6.42
N ALA A 55 5.30 -3.84 -6.14
CA ALA A 55 4.85 -3.53 -4.78
C ALA A 55 4.01 -4.67 -4.20
N SER A 56 3.09 -5.21 -4.99
CA SER A 56 2.19 -6.31 -4.59
C SER A 56 2.95 -7.56 -4.17
N LYS A 57 4.09 -7.87 -4.80
CA LYS A 57 4.94 -9.01 -4.40
C LYS A 57 5.48 -8.89 -2.98
N LYS A 58 5.57 -7.67 -2.44
CA LYS A 58 6.07 -7.40 -1.08
C LYS A 58 4.94 -7.33 -0.05
N TRP A 59 3.69 -7.22 -0.49
CA TRP A 59 2.50 -7.22 0.37
C TRP A 59 2.03 -8.66 0.67
N THR A 60 2.90 -9.42 1.31
CA THR A 60 2.65 -10.83 1.67
C THR A 60 2.23 -11.01 3.12
N MET A 61 2.40 -9.98 3.95
CA MET A 61 2.11 -10.05 5.38
C MET A 61 0.59 -9.96 5.61
N PRO A 62 -0.02 -10.96 6.29
CA PRO A 62 -1.43 -10.89 6.65
C PRO A 62 -1.67 -9.78 7.67
N ILE A 63 -2.84 -9.16 7.61
CA ILE A 63 -3.27 -8.15 8.58
C ILE A 63 -3.37 -8.84 9.95
N ARG A 64 -2.58 -8.35 10.91
CA ARG A 64 -2.57 -8.87 12.28
C ARG A 64 -3.96 -8.71 12.90
N ASN A 65 -4.46 -9.75 13.55
CA ASN A 65 -5.78 -9.80 14.20
C ASN A 65 -7.00 -9.65 13.26
N TRP A 66 -6.85 -9.90 11.95
CA TRP A 66 -7.96 -9.80 10.98
C TRP A 66 -9.10 -10.81 11.19
N LYS A 67 -8.82 -11.95 11.82
CA LYS A 67 -9.83 -12.88 12.33
C LYS A 67 -9.50 -13.24 13.77
N PRO A 68 -10.42 -13.10 14.74
CA PRO A 68 -10.33 -13.85 15.99
C PRO A 68 -10.50 -15.34 15.64
N ALA A 69 -9.55 -16.16 16.07
CA ALA A 69 -9.65 -17.62 15.99
C ALA A 69 -10.69 -18.13 16.98
#